data_AF-A0A349N604-F1
#
_entry.id   AF-A0A349N604-F1
#
_cell.length_a   1.000
_cell.length_b   1.000
_cell.length_c   1.000
_cell.angle_alpha   90.00
_cell.angle_beta   90.00
_cell.angle_gamma   90.00
#
_symmetry.space_group_name_H-M   'P 1'
#
loop_
_entity.id
_entity.type
_entity.pdbx_description
1 polymer ?
#
loop_
_entity_poly.entity_id
_entity_poly.type
_entity_poly.pdbx_seq_one_letter_code
_entity_poly.pdbx_strand_id
1 'polypeptide(L)'
;MISPIAIVKLIRAELQAETPEILRALLDRCPRTLEDENWRWELRGFASALAALGEITQESEQRIDQTLFPGEDLRRRRLARSKSYSIDIYTLSNVKEVRKFQFDVPGLNPFDAYAKLAMRASYNQLKDIDVAQVFLGPSDERTSEQLPIRTFSREEIVLPRGL
;
A
#
# COMPACT_ATOMS: atom_id res chain seq x y z
N MET A 1 5.93 -15.91 21.66
CA MET A 1 4.87 -15.78 20.62
C MET A 1 3.99 -14.60 21.02
N ILE A 2 3.85 -13.58 20.17
CA ILE A 2 3.01 -12.40 20.49
C ILE A 2 1.55 -12.79 20.38
N SER A 3 0.77 -12.51 21.43
CA SER A 3 -0.67 -12.76 21.46
C SER A 3 -1.44 -11.55 20.89
N PRO A 4 -2.43 -11.76 19.99
CA PRO A 4 -3.29 -10.69 19.50
C PRO A 4 -4.01 -9.95 20.63
N ILE A 5 -4.44 -10.67 21.66
CA ILE A 5 -5.08 -10.10 22.85
C ILE A 5 -4.12 -9.16 23.60
N ALA A 6 -2.82 -9.48 23.64
CA ALA A 6 -1.84 -8.61 24.27
C ALA A 6 -1.67 -7.29 23.50
N ILE A 7 -1.72 -7.32 22.17
CA ILE A 7 -1.68 -6.11 21.34
C ILE A 7 -2.96 -5.29 21.48
N VAL A 8 -4.13 -5.94 21.52
CA VAL A 8 -5.40 -5.26 21.79
C VAL A 8 -5.35 -4.52 23.13
N LYS A 9 -4.83 -5.17 24.19
CA LYS A 9 -4.63 -4.53 25.49
C LYS A 9 -3.66 -3.35 25.43
N LEU A 10 -2.60 -3.48 24.65
CA LEU A 10 -1.63 -2.40 24.43
C LEU A 10 -2.28 -1.20 23.73
N ILE A 11 -2.97 -1.42 22.62
CA ILE A 11 -3.68 -0.35 21.88
C ILE A 11 -4.67 0.35 22.79
N ARG A 12 -5.46 -0.42 23.55
CA ARG A 12 -6.42 0.12 24.51
C ARG A 12 -5.76 1.00 25.57
N ALA A 13 -4.61 0.58 26.11
CA ALA A 13 -3.91 1.33 27.15
C ALA A 13 -3.34 2.68 26.67
N GLU A 14 -3.14 2.84 25.36
CA GLU A 14 -2.58 4.07 24.76
C GLU A 14 -3.68 5.02 24.25
N LEU A 15 -4.96 4.65 24.37
CA LEU A 15 -6.10 5.50 24.00
C LEU A 15 -6.19 6.72 24.91
N GLN A 16 -6.37 7.89 24.32
CA GLN A 16 -6.66 9.13 25.04
C GLN A 16 -8.08 9.13 25.61
N ALA A 17 -9.03 8.52 24.89
CA ALA A 17 -10.40 8.32 25.35
C ALA A 17 -10.91 6.93 24.92
N GLU A 18 -11.47 6.19 25.88
CA GLU A 18 -12.15 4.92 25.57
C GLU A 18 -13.61 5.19 25.20
N THR A 19 -13.96 4.96 23.94
CA THR A 19 -15.36 4.97 23.49
C THR A 19 -15.85 3.54 23.21
N PRO A 20 -17.14 3.22 23.46
CA PRO A 20 -17.71 1.92 23.12
C PRO A 20 -17.51 1.52 21.66
N GLU A 21 -17.52 2.50 20.75
CA GLU A 21 -17.31 2.32 19.32
C GLU A 21 -15.88 1.86 19.01
N ILE A 22 -14.87 2.51 19.59
CA ILE A 22 -13.46 2.15 19.43
C ILE A 22 -13.20 0.76 20.02
N LEU A 23 -13.75 0.48 21.21
CA LEU A 23 -13.57 -0.82 21.86
C LEU A 23 -14.19 -1.97 21.05
N ARG A 24 -15.39 -1.76 20.49
CA ARG A 24 -16.04 -2.74 19.62
C ARG A 24 -15.22 -2.97 18.35
N ALA A 25 -14.78 -1.88 17.71
CA ALA A 25 -13.98 -1.91 16.49
C ALA A 25 -12.60 -2.58 16.70
N LEU A 26 -12.01 -2.45 17.89
CA LEU A 26 -10.76 -3.09 18.27
C LEU A 26 -10.94 -4.61 18.49
N LEU A 27 -12.03 -5.01 19.16
CA LEU A 27 -12.35 -6.41 19.40
C LEU A 27 -12.72 -7.15 18.11
N ASP A 28 -13.43 -6.50 17.18
CA ASP A 28 -13.79 -7.08 15.89
C ASP A 28 -12.54 -7.40 15.02
N ARG A 29 -11.44 -6.66 15.22
CA ARG A 29 -10.14 -6.87 14.55
C ARG A 29 -9.22 -7.81 15.32
N CYS A 30 -9.64 -8.28 16.50
CA CYS A 30 -8.91 -9.32 17.21
C CYS A 30 -9.20 -10.66 16.52
N PRO A 31 -8.18 -11.36 16.00
CA PRO A 31 -8.39 -12.62 15.32
C PRO A 31 -8.97 -13.65 16.30
N ARG A 32 -9.94 -14.43 15.81
CA ARG A 32 -10.56 -15.52 16.60
C ARG A 32 -9.70 -16.77 16.63
N THR A 33 -8.82 -16.95 15.64
CA THR A 33 -7.87 -18.06 15.54
C THR A 33 -6.48 -17.52 15.19
N LEU A 34 -5.42 -18.17 15.69
CA LEU A 34 -4.03 -17.76 15.42
C LEU A 34 -3.52 -18.20 14.03
N GLU A 35 -4.34 -18.92 13.27
CA GLU A 35 -4.05 -19.38 11.91
C GLU A 35 -4.10 -18.23 10.88
N ASP A 36 -4.83 -17.14 11.20
CA ASP A 36 -4.88 -15.96 10.36
C ASP A 36 -3.58 -15.15 10.47
N GLU A 37 -2.66 -15.29 9.52
CA GLU A 37 -1.38 -14.58 9.56
C GLU A 37 -1.49 -13.05 9.40
N ASN A 38 -2.66 -12.53 9.00
CA ASN A 38 -2.82 -11.11 8.69
C ASN A 38 -3.20 -10.24 9.90
N TRP A 39 -3.55 -10.85 11.04
CA TRP A 39 -4.04 -10.11 12.21
C TRP A 39 -3.11 -9.01 12.71
N ARG A 40 -1.78 -9.23 12.59
CA ARG A 40 -0.78 -8.23 13.00
C ARG A 40 -0.90 -6.95 12.18
N TRP A 41 -1.20 -7.10 10.89
CA TRP A 41 -1.36 -6.00 9.96
C TRP A 41 -2.70 -5.29 10.14
N GLU A 42 -3.77 -6.01 10.48
CA GLU A 42 -5.05 -5.40 10.81
C GLU A 42 -4.96 -4.52 12.07
N LEU A 43 -4.34 -5.04 13.13
CA LEU A 43 -4.11 -4.27 14.36
C LEU A 43 -3.16 -3.10 14.15
N ARG A 44 -2.14 -3.24 13.28
CA ARG A 44 -1.27 -2.13 12.86
C ARG A 44 -2.07 -1.04 12.15
N GLY A 45 -2.87 -1.41 11.14
CA GLY A 45 -3.69 -0.47 10.38
C GLY A 45 -4.71 0.25 11.27
N PHE A 46 -5.25 -0.45 12.26
CA PHE A 46 -6.12 0.15 13.26
C PHE A 46 -5.38 1.15 14.16
N ALA A 47 -4.19 0.81 14.67
CA ALA A 47 -3.36 1.74 15.44
C ALA A 47 -2.99 3.00 14.62
N SER A 48 -2.62 2.84 13.35
CA SER A 48 -2.36 3.99 12.47
C SER A 48 -3.60 4.86 12.25
N ALA A 49 -4.78 4.27 12.12
CA ALA A 49 -6.02 5.03 12.01
C ALA A 49 -6.32 5.82 13.31
N LEU A 50 -6.12 5.20 14.47
CA LEU A 50 -6.26 5.88 15.76
C LEU A 50 -5.27 7.04 15.91
N ALA A 51 -4.02 6.86 15.47
CA ALA A 51 -3.02 7.93 15.51
C ALA A 51 -3.39 9.09 14.57
N ALA A 52 -3.88 8.80 13.37
CA ALA A 52 -4.35 9.81 12.42
C ALA A 52 -5.58 10.58 12.92
N LEU A 53 -6.43 9.94 13.73
CA LEU A 53 -7.60 10.55 14.37
C LEU A 53 -7.25 11.28 15.67
N GLY A 54 -6.00 11.19 16.15
CA GLY A 54 -5.56 11.79 17.41
C GLY A 54 -5.98 11.01 18.66
N GLU A 55 -6.54 9.81 18.50
CA GLU A 55 -6.99 8.94 19.61
C GLU A 55 -5.83 8.26 20.35
N ILE A 56 -4.67 8.13 19.70
CA ILE A 56 -3.39 7.73 20.32
C ILE A 56 -2.28 8.67 19.82
N THR A 57 -1.17 8.77 20.56
CA THR A 57 -0.02 9.57 20.12
C THR A 57 0.81 8.85 19.05
N GLN A 58 1.53 9.61 18.22
CA GLN A 58 2.44 9.06 17.21
C GLN A 58 3.57 8.20 17.82
N GLU A 59 4.02 8.54 19.03
CA GLU A 59 4.98 7.74 19.80
C GLU A 59 4.38 6.39 20.24
N SER A 60 3.09 6.39 20.58
CA SER A 60 2.37 5.18 20.98
C SER A 60 2.12 4.26 19.79
N GLU A 61 1.77 4.82 18.63
CA GLU A 61 1.72 4.08 17.36
C GLU A 61 3.05 3.37 17.07
N GLN A 62 4.18 4.07 17.21
CA GLN A 62 5.51 3.48 16.99
C GLN A 62 5.83 2.35 17.97
N ARG A 63 5.48 2.49 19.25
CA ARG A 63 5.65 1.42 20.27
C ARG A 63 4.78 0.20 19.95
N ILE A 64 3.53 0.42 19.53
CA ILE A 64 2.63 -0.65 19.10
C ILE A 64 3.20 -1.38 17.87
N ASP A 65 3.70 -0.64 16.87
CA ASP A 65 4.29 -1.22 15.65
C ASP A 65 5.59 -2.00 15.92
N GLN A 66 6.42 -1.56 16.88
CA GLN A 66 7.59 -2.30 17.33
C GLN A 66 7.21 -3.59 18.07
N THR A 67 6.12 -3.55 18.84
CA THR A 67 5.63 -4.72 19.60
C THR A 67 4.98 -5.74 18.69
N LEU A 68 4.25 -5.30 17.66
CA LEU A 68 3.63 -6.15 16.65
C LEU A 68 4.65 -6.94 15.82
N PHE A 69 5.81 -6.33 15.57
CA PHE A 69 6.85 -6.84 14.67
C PHE A 69 8.26 -6.61 15.28
N PRO A 70 8.62 -7.37 16.32
CA PRO A 70 9.89 -7.20 17.00
C PRO A 70 11.06 -7.64 16.11
N GLY A 71 12.12 -6.82 16.07
CA GLY A 71 13.36 -7.15 15.34
C GLY A 71 13.28 -7.04 13.82
N GLU A 72 12.12 -6.74 13.24
CA GLU A 72 12.01 -6.43 11.82
C GLU A 72 12.33 -4.96 11.58
N ASP A 73 13.33 -4.70 10.73
CA ASP A 73 13.67 -3.35 10.28
C ASP A 73 12.46 -2.70 9.58
N LEU A 74 11.99 -1.55 10.09
CA LEU A 74 10.85 -0.81 9.55
C LEU A 74 11.02 -0.48 8.05
N ARG A 75 12.28 -0.30 7.60
CA ARG A 75 12.61 -0.14 6.18
C ARG A 75 12.37 -1.43 5.41
N ARG A 76 12.79 -2.58 5.95
CA ARG A 76 12.53 -3.89 5.34
C ARG A 76 11.03 -4.22 5.31
N ARG A 77 10.23 -3.79 6.29
CA ARG A 77 8.76 -3.97 6.28
C ARG A 77 8.06 -3.16 5.19
N ARG A 78 8.47 -1.90 4.95
CA ARG A 78 8.02 -1.12 3.78
C ARG A 78 8.43 -1.79 2.45
N LEU A 79 9.56 -2.49 2.42
CA LEU A 79 10.08 -3.24 1.26
C LEU A 79 9.46 -4.65 1.10
N ALA A 80 8.94 -5.27 2.17
CA ALA A 80 8.58 -6.70 2.20
C ALA A 80 7.11 -7.04 1.89
N ARG A 81 6.18 -6.08 1.92
CA ARG A 81 4.84 -6.22 1.30
C ARG A 81 4.51 -4.91 0.60
N SER A 82 4.81 -4.73 -0.67
CA SER A 82 4.96 -5.62 -1.83
C SER A 82 6.27 -5.32 -2.56
N LYS A 83 6.70 -6.14 -3.53
CA LYS A 83 7.62 -5.62 -4.55
C LYS A 83 6.99 -4.36 -5.13
N SER A 84 7.55 -3.19 -4.81
CA SER A 84 7.12 -1.95 -5.40
C SER A 84 7.51 -2.06 -6.86
N TYR A 85 6.53 -1.98 -7.74
CA TYR A 85 6.77 -1.77 -9.15
C TYR A 85 6.58 -0.29 -9.40
N SER A 86 7.46 0.28 -10.20
CA SER A 86 7.23 1.60 -10.77
C SER A 86 6.70 1.42 -12.18
N ILE A 87 5.71 2.20 -12.54
CA ILE A 87 5.04 2.12 -13.84
C ILE A 87 5.09 3.49 -14.50
N ASP A 88 5.68 3.53 -15.69
CA ASP A 88 5.66 4.68 -16.56
C ASP A 88 4.53 4.53 -17.59
N ILE A 89 3.65 5.51 -17.64
CA ILE A 89 2.56 5.61 -18.60
C ILE A 89 2.87 6.72 -19.59
N TYR A 90 2.93 6.35 -20.87
CA TYR A 90 3.15 7.27 -21.98
C TYR A 90 1.83 7.54 -22.67
N THR A 91 1.43 8.81 -22.78
CA THR A 91 0.23 9.24 -23.48
C THR A 91 0.59 10.08 -24.71
N LEU A 92 -0.16 9.91 -25.80
CA LEU A 92 -0.06 10.72 -27.01
C LEU A 92 -1.14 11.80 -26.99
N SER A 93 -0.75 13.06 -26.82
CA SER A 93 -1.71 14.16 -26.99
C SER A 93 -2.10 14.34 -28.46
N ASN A 94 -3.27 14.95 -28.73
CA ASN A 94 -3.70 15.37 -30.07
C ASN A 94 -2.66 16.24 -30.81
N VAL A 95 -1.71 16.85 -30.09
CA VAL A 95 -0.60 17.64 -30.63
C VAL A 95 0.68 16.81 -30.84
N LYS A 96 0.62 15.48 -30.73
CA LYS A 96 1.75 14.54 -30.76
C LYS A 96 2.82 14.75 -29.67
N GLU A 97 2.51 15.50 -28.62
CA GLU A 97 3.37 15.57 -27.44
C GLU A 97 3.23 14.28 -26.60
N VAL A 98 4.35 13.63 -26.33
CA VAL A 98 4.43 12.47 -25.45
C VAL A 98 4.53 12.94 -24.00
N ARG A 99 3.54 12.61 -23.18
CA ARG A 99 3.59 12.86 -21.74
C ARG A 99 3.88 11.56 -20.99
N LYS A 100 4.78 11.63 -20.02
CA LYS A 100 5.14 10.53 -19.14
C LYS A 100 4.56 10.76 -17.76
N PHE A 101 3.79 9.80 -17.27
CA PHE A 101 3.28 9.75 -15.90
C PHE A 101 3.91 8.57 -15.16
N GLN A 102 4.32 8.77 -13.92
CA GLN A 102 5.06 7.79 -13.15
C GLN A 102 4.29 7.44 -11.88
N PHE A 103 4.13 6.15 -11.63
CA PHE A 103 3.36 5.64 -10.49
C PHE A 103 4.12 4.55 -9.76
N ASP A 104 4.14 4.63 -8.43
CA ASP A 104 4.56 3.52 -7.58
C ASP A 104 3.35 2.68 -7.18
N VAL A 105 3.45 1.38 -7.47
CA VAL A 105 2.33 0.45 -7.40
C VAL A 105 2.76 -0.86 -6.76
N PRO A 106 2.06 -1.29 -5.69
CA PRO A 106 2.36 -2.56 -5.06
C PRO A 106 1.89 -3.74 -5.92
N GLY A 107 2.74 -4.75 -6.11
CA GLY A 107 2.36 -5.95 -6.87
C GLY A 107 3.05 -7.23 -6.43
N LEU A 108 2.44 -8.37 -6.75
CA LEU A 108 3.06 -9.71 -6.64
C LEU A 108 3.90 -10.03 -7.88
N ASN A 109 3.48 -9.49 -9.04
CA ASN A 109 4.14 -9.62 -10.34
C ASN A 109 3.82 -8.37 -11.20
N PRO A 110 4.45 -8.19 -12.38
CA PRO A 110 4.28 -6.97 -13.20
C PRO A 110 2.84 -6.77 -13.71
N PHE A 111 2.12 -7.86 -14.00
CA PHE A 111 0.72 -7.80 -14.45
C PHE A 111 -0.22 -7.38 -13.32
N ASP A 112 -0.03 -7.94 -12.13
CA ASP A 112 -0.80 -7.56 -10.93
C ASP A 112 -0.58 -6.08 -10.58
N ALA A 113 0.66 -5.59 -10.66
CA ALA A 113 0.96 -4.18 -10.47
C ALA A 113 0.23 -3.29 -11.50
N TYR A 114 0.29 -3.65 -12.78
CA TYR A 114 -0.41 -2.91 -13.82
C TYR A 114 -1.94 -2.95 -13.66
N ALA A 115 -2.52 -4.11 -13.35
CA ALA A 115 -3.95 -4.26 -13.11
C ALA A 115 -4.43 -3.39 -11.93
N LYS A 116 -3.66 -3.36 -10.84
CA LYS A 116 -3.92 -2.48 -9.69
C LYS A 116 -3.85 -1.01 -10.05
N LEU A 117 -2.89 -0.61 -10.90
CA LEU A 117 -2.83 0.75 -11.41
C LEU A 117 -4.07 1.08 -12.24
N ALA A 118 -4.48 0.19 -13.14
CA ALA A 118 -5.62 0.38 -14.02
C ALA A 118 -6.95 0.55 -13.25
N MET A 119 -7.02 0.05 -12.01
CA MET A 119 -8.16 0.26 -11.11
C MET A 119 -8.14 1.61 -10.36
N ARG A 120 -7.04 2.37 -10.38
CA ARG A 120 -6.93 3.65 -9.67
C ARG A 120 -7.64 4.77 -10.41
N ALA A 121 -8.27 5.67 -9.66
CA ALA A 121 -8.89 6.88 -10.22
C ALA A 121 -7.92 7.76 -11.02
N SER A 122 -6.66 7.85 -10.58
CA SER A 122 -5.60 8.61 -11.27
C SER A 122 -5.29 8.08 -12.67
N TYR A 123 -5.38 6.76 -12.86
CA TYR A 123 -5.20 6.13 -14.17
C TYR A 123 -6.42 6.40 -15.08
N ASN A 124 -7.63 6.33 -14.52
CA ASN A 124 -8.87 6.57 -15.26
C ASN A 124 -9.03 8.01 -15.78
N GLN A 125 -8.23 8.96 -15.28
CA GLN A 125 -8.19 10.34 -15.78
C GLN A 125 -7.28 10.54 -16.99
N LEU A 126 -6.40 9.57 -17.28
CA LEU A 126 -5.50 9.64 -18.42
C LEU A 126 -6.29 9.44 -19.72
N LYS A 127 -5.88 10.14 -20.77
CA LYS A 127 -6.43 10.00 -22.12
C LYS A 127 -5.32 9.57 -23.07
N ASP A 128 -5.69 8.85 -24.12
CA ASP A 128 -4.80 8.50 -25.23
C ASP A 128 -3.50 7.80 -24.77
N ILE A 129 -3.65 6.79 -23.92
CA ILE A 129 -2.52 5.99 -23.43
C ILE A 129 -1.99 5.12 -24.57
N ASP A 130 -0.68 5.20 -24.82
CA ASP A 130 0.00 4.50 -25.89
C ASP A 130 0.79 3.29 -25.40
N VAL A 131 1.56 3.48 -24.32
CA VAL A 131 2.44 2.45 -23.75
C VAL A 131 2.45 2.54 -22.22
N ALA A 132 2.43 1.38 -21.56
CA ALA A 132 2.74 1.26 -20.14
C ALA A 132 4.01 0.40 -19.94
N GLN A 133 4.99 0.91 -19.22
CA GLN A 133 6.24 0.22 -18.91
C GLN A 133 6.34 -0.02 -17.41
N VAL A 134 6.51 -1.27 -17.01
CA VAL A 134 6.63 -1.69 -15.61
C VAL A 134 8.09 -2.01 -15.31
N PHE A 135 8.58 -1.51 -14.18
CA PHE A 135 9.94 -1.67 -13.68
C PHE A 135 9.90 -2.31 -12.30
N LEU A 136 10.95 -3.08 -11.98
CA LEU A 136 11.13 -3.63 -10.65
C LEU A 136 11.70 -2.55 -9.72
N GLY A 137 11.13 -2.41 -8.53
CA GLY A 137 11.54 -1.40 -7.55
C GLY A 137 10.70 -0.12 -7.64
N PRO A 138 10.67 0.66 -6.55
CA PRO A 138 10.06 1.97 -6.55
C PRO A 138 10.83 2.94 -7.45
N SER A 139 10.16 4.01 -7.83
CA SER A 139 10.60 4.83 -8.95
C SER A 139 11.82 5.71 -8.65
N ASP A 140 12.10 5.96 -7.38
CA ASP A 140 13.28 6.65 -6.83
C ASP A 140 14.52 5.76 -6.72
N GLU A 141 14.35 4.43 -6.73
CA GLU A 141 15.45 3.45 -6.75
C GLU A 141 15.88 3.08 -8.19
N ARG A 142 15.19 3.60 -9.22
CA ARG A 142 15.51 3.29 -10.61
C ARG A 142 16.82 3.91 -11.07
N THR A 143 17.62 3.13 -11.80
CA THR A 143 18.77 3.66 -12.53
C THR A 143 18.34 4.18 -13.91
N SER A 144 19.09 5.14 -14.45
CA SER A 144 18.80 5.74 -15.78
C SER A 144 18.84 4.73 -16.94
N GLU A 145 19.51 3.60 -16.76
CA GLU A 145 19.67 2.54 -17.77
C GLU A 145 18.77 1.32 -17.50
N GLN A 146 17.94 1.37 -16.44
CA GLN A 146 17.10 0.24 -16.08
C GLN A 146 16.07 -0.03 -17.17
N LEU A 147 16.04 -1.27 -17.68
CA LEU A 147 15.06 -1.70 -18.66
C LEU A 147 13.74 -2.11 -17.99
N PRO A 148 12.59 -1.88 -18.65
CA PRO A 148 11.30 -2.35 -18.15
C PRO A 148 11.28 -3.88 -18.16
N ILE A 149 10.77 -4.46 -17.07
CA ILE A 149 10.57 -5.90 -16.95
C ILE A 149 9.31 -6.38 -17.69
N ARG A 150 8.40 -5.45 -18.00
CA ARG A 150 7.22 -5.68 -18.84
C ARG A 150 6.82 -4.38 -19.53
N THR A 151 6.42 -4.49 -20.79
CA THR A 151 5.81 -3.41 -21.55
C THR A 151 4.45 -3.88 -22.04
N PHE A 152 3.44 -3.04 -21.86
CA PHE A 152 2.09 -3.21 -22.41
C PHE A 152 1.96 -2.22 -23.57
N SER A 153 1.78 -2.75 -24.77
CA SER A 153 1.45 -1.95 -25.96
C SER A 153 -0.04 -1.61 -25.97
N ARG A 154 -0.43 -0.67 -26.85
CA ARG A 154 -1.80 -0.18 -27.00
C ARG A 154 -2.90 -1.26 -27.05
N GLU A 155 -2.61 -2.42 -27.63
CA GLU A 155 -3.54 -3.56 -27.72
C GLU A 155 -3.79 -4.26 -26.37
N GLU A 156 -2.85 -4.17 -25.44
CA GLU A 156 -2.90 -4.80 -24.12
C GLU A 156 -3.32 -3.82 -23.01
N ILE A 157 -3.44 -2.53 -23.35
CA ILE A 157 -3.76 -1.49 -22.40
C ILE A 157 -5.23 -1.58 -22.01
N VAL A 158 -5.47 -1.64 -20.70
CA VAL A 158 -6.81 -1.50 -20.15
C VAL A 158 -7.24 -0.05 -20.36
N LEU A 159 -8.24 0.16 -21.21
CA LEU A 159 -8.74 1.50 -21.48
C LEU A 159 -9.29 2.13 -20.19
N PRO A 160 -8.88 3.37 -19.86
CA PRO A 160 -9.47 4.16 -18.79
C PRO A 160 -10.99 4.10 -18.85
N ARG A 161 -11.63 3.64 -17.77
CA ARG A 161 -13.09 3.68 -17.64
C ARG A 161 -13.47 5.10 -17.26
N GLY A 162 -13.48 6.00 -18.24
CA GLY A 162 -14.02 7.35 -18.05
C GLY A 162 -15.49 7.27 -17.62
N LEU A 163 -15.86 8.14 -16.67
CA LEU A 163 -17.25 8.45 -16.30
C LEU A 163 -18.10 8.81 -17.53
#